data_AF-A0A484G789-F1
#
_entry.id   AF-A0A484G789-F1
#
_cell.length_a   1.000
_cell.length_b   1.000
_cell.length_c   1.000
_cell.angle_alpha   90.00
_cell.angle_beta   90.00
_cell.angle_gamma   90.00
#
_symmetry.space_group_name_H-M   'P 1'
#
loop_
_entity.id
_entity.type
_entity.pdbx_description
1 polymer ?
#
loop_
_entity_poly.entity_id
_entity_poly.type
_entity_poly.pdbx_seq_one_letter_code
_entity_poly.pdbx_strand_id
1 'polypeptide(L)'
;MLKFGPVPGERSPCRHLHWREGSLNNSVEGHFGEKPVLTTDGIKLPRSFNAWSLETISGIGISFTDNLADHLLLVEDEKGMKVCIFHHISFLKFYKNAVFPEGLLQETLDTLALIFPNSEFGTVGGFMCRRRKWLEELWSRHRDQCIDTGTGTGERLQAEARRIEKFRFWRDRLVVLKQAYDDATPSSMSQWWHDRRNRVSVLGGIQVGAS
;
A
#
# COMPACT_ATOMS: atom_id res chain seq x y z
N MET A 1 -2.53 -3.52 -14.69
CA MET A 1 -1.85 -4.35 -15.69
C MET A 1 -0.58 -4.90 -15.05
N LEU A 2 0.08 -5.90 -15.63
CA LEU A 2 1.37 -6.38 -15.15
C LEU A 2 2.41 -6.13 -16.24
N LYS A 3 3.55 -5.55 -15.85
CA LYS A 3 4.68 -5.37 -16.76
C LYS A 3 5.60 -6.60 -16.70
N PHE A 4 5.91 -7.18 -17.85
CA PHE A 4 6.78 -8.37 -17.97
C PHE A 4 8.05 -8.03 -18.75
N GLY A 5 9.20 -8.32 -18.14
CA GLY A 5 10.52 -8.03 -18.70
C GLY A 5 10.86 -6.53 -18.78
N PRO A 6 12.14 -6.15 -18.69
CA PRO A 6 12.55 -4.76 -18.81
C PRO A 6 12.32 -4.26 -20.23
N VAL A 7 11.75 -3.06 -20.38
CA VAL A 7 11.66 -2.38 -21.67
C VAL A 7 12.94 -1.56 -21.89
N PRO A 8 13.66 -1.73 -23.02
CA PRO A 8 14.85 -0.94 -23.31
C PRO A 8 14.56 0.57 -23.25
N GLY A 9 15.30 1.29 -22.40
CA GLY A 9 15.15 2.74 -22.22
C GLY A 9 14.12 3.18 -21.17
N GLU A 10 13.45 2.25 -20.48
CA GLU A 10 12.54 2.59 -19.38
C GLU A 10 13.32 3.11 -18.17
N ARG A 11 13.06 4.36 -17.78
CA ARG A 11 13.74 5.05 -16.66
C ARG A 11 13.02 4.93 -15.31
N SER A 12 11.86 4.25 -15.28
CA SER A 12 11.08 4.12 -14.06
C SER A 12 11.53 2.91 -13.23
N PRO A 13 11.53 3.00 -11.89
CA PRO A 13 11.81 1.87 -10.99
C PRO A 13 10.64 0.86 -10.95
N CYS A 14 10.05 0.57 -12.12
CA CYS A 14 8.96 -0.39 -12.25
C CYS A 14 9.51 -1.79 -11.98
N ARG A 15 8.82 -2.56 -11.12
CA ARG A 15 9.09 -3.98 -10.98
C ARG A 15 8.52 -4.72 -12.18
N HIS A 16 9.39 -5.30 -12.99
CA HIS A 16 8.99 -6.22 -14.05
C HIS A 16 8.91 -7.64 -13.51
N LEU A 17 7.83 -8.35 -13.85
CA LEU A 17 7.79 -9.78 -13.63
C LEU A 17 8.73 -10.44 -14.64
N HIS A 18 9.64 -11.28 -14.14
CA HIS A 18 10.51 -12.09 -14.97
C HIS A 18 9.80 -13.40 -15.32
N TRP A 19 9.23 -13.46 -16.52
CA TRP A 19 8.69 -14.71 -17.07
C TRP A 19 9.75 -15.38 -17.92
N ARG A 20 10.39 -16.44 -17.40
CA ARG A 20 11.43 -17.20 -18.12
C ARG A 20 10.94 -18.56 -18.61
N GLU A 21 10.17 -19.26 -17.79
CA GLU A 21 9.70 -20.62 -18.04
C GLU A 21 8.30 -20.82 -17.44
N GLY A 22 7.58 -21.86 -17.88
CA GLY A 22 6.24 -22.19 -17.39
C GLY A 22 5.12 -21.29 -17.94
N SER A 23 3.92 -21.44 -17.39
CA SER A 23 2.76 -20.63 -17.80
C SER A 23 2.83 -19.20 -17.25
N LEU A 24 2.13 -18.27 -17.90
CA LEU A 24 1.94 -16.92 -17.39
C LEU A 24 1.36 -16.95 -15.97
N ASN A 25 0.34 -17.78 -15.74
CA ASN A 25 -0.30 -17.93 -14.45
C ASN A 25 0.70 -18.35 -13.37
N ASN A 26 1.59 -19.32 -13.66
CA ASN A 26 2.61 -19.77 -12.71
C ASN A 26 3.56 -18.63 -12.33
N SER A 27 3.89 -17.74 -13.28
CA SER A 27 4.77 -16.60 -13.02
C SER A 27 4.09 -15.54 -12.15
N VAL A 28 2.80 -15.29 -12.38
CA VAL A 28 2.00 -14.37 -11.56
C VAL A 28 1.78 -14.96 -10.16
N GLU A 29 1.44 -16.24 -10.07
CA GLU A 29 1.32 -16.97 -8.80
C GLU A 29 2.63 -17.00 -8.03
N GLY A 30 3.77 -17.21 -8.69
CA GLY A 30 5.08 -17.16 -8.05
C GLY A 30 5.38 -15.78 -7.45
N HIS A 31 5.04 -14.70 -8.17
CA HIS A 31 5.30 -13.33 -7.71
C HIS A 31 4.44 -12.89 -6.53
N PHE A 32 3.14 -13.22 -6.55
CA PHE A 32 2.18 -12.80 -5.51
C PHE A 32 1.92 -13.88 -4.46
N GLY A 33 2.35 -15.11 -4.68
CA GLY A 33 2.09 -16.26 -3.81
C GLY A 33 3.03 -16.35 -2.61
N GLU A 34 4.08 -15.53 -2.56
CA GLU A 34 5.00 -15.45 -1.42
C GLU A 34 4.22 -15.17 -0.13
N LYS A 35 4.54 -15.92 0.92
CA LYS A 35 3.93 -15.70 2.23
C LYS A 35 4.53 -14.43 2.84
N PRO A 36 3.73 -13.58 3.50
CA PRO A 36 4.26 -12.45 4.23
C PRO A 36 5.36 -12.85 5.20
N VAL A 37 6.48 -12.13 5.17
CA VAL A 37 7.66 -12.39 5.99
C VAL A 37 7.66 -11.50 7.23
N LEU A 38 7.08 -10.30 7.14
CA LEU A 38 7.09 -9.35 8.25
C LEU A 38 6.01 -9.69 9.29
N THR A 39 6.41 -9.61 10.57
CA THR A 39 5.49 -9.85 11.68
C THR A 39 4.47 -8.72 11.81
N THR A 40 3.27 -9.08 12.25
CA THR A 40 2.16 -8.15 12.43
C THR A 40 1.98 -7.70 13.87
N ASP A 41 2.81 -8.20 14.80
CA ASP A 41 2.60 -8.05 16.23
C ASP A 41 2.54 -6.57 16.64
N GLY A 42 1.37 -6.16 17.11
CA GLY A 42 1.14 -4.79 17.57
C GLY A 42 0.98 -3.74 16.46
N ILE A 43 1.04 -4.13 15.18
CA ILE A 43 0.80 -3.24 14.04
C ILE A 43 -0.69 -2.96 13.92
N LYS A 44 -1.06 -1.68 14.02
CA LYS A 44 -2.42 -1.21 13.78
C LYS A 44 -2.36 -0.13 12.72
N LEU A 45 -3.22 -0.23 11.71
CA LEU A 45 -3.42 0.82 10.71
C LEU A 45 -4.52 1.77 11.22
N PRO A 46 -4.15 2.93 11.81
CA PRO A 46 -5.15 3.84 12.37
C PRO A 46 -6.05 4.39 11.25
N ARG A 47 -7.20 4.98 11.62
CA ARG A 47 -8.08 5.66 10.65
C ARG A 47 -7.38 6.83 9.96
N SER A 48 -6.45 7.48 10.67
CA SER A 48 -5.63 8.55 10.11
C SER A 48 -4.69 8.07 9.02
N PHE A 49 -4.31 6.78 8.97
CA PHE A 49 -3.44 6.24 7.92
C PHE A 49 -4.20 6.17 6.59
N ASN A 50 -4.08 7.23 5.81
CA ASN A 50 -4.72 7.46 4.52
C ASN A 50 -3.88 8.38 3.62
N ALA A 51 -4.23 8.52 2.35
CA ALA A 51 -3.47 9.26 1.34
C ALA A 51 -3.19 10.71 1.72
N TRP A 52 -4.17 11.39 2.33
CA TRP A 52 -4.02 12.76 2.77
C TRP A 52 -2.95 12.85 3.87
N SER A 53 -3.02 11.98 4.88
CA SER A 53 -2.03 11.96 5.96
C SER A 53 -0.63 11.59 5.47
N LEU A 54 -0.54 10.69 4.49
CA LEU A 54 0.71 10.24 3.91
C LEU A 54 1.43 11.44 3.28
N GLU A 55 0.73 12.20 2.42
CA GLU A 55 1.34 13.36 1.76
C GLU A 55 1.52 14.55 2.72
N THR A 56 0.50 14.89 3.52
CA THR A 56 0.49 16.15 4.27
C THR A 56 1.14 16.09 5.65
N ILE A 57 1.20 14.93 6.28
CA ILE A 57 1.75 14.77 7.64
C ILE A 57 3.14 14.13 7.58
N SER A 58 3.28 13.02 6.83
CA SER A 58 4.57 12.32 6.72
C SER A 58 5.43 12.75 5.53
N GLY A 59 4.94 13.63 4.64
CA GLY A 59 5.68 14.05 3.45
C GLY A 59 5.87 12.95 2.40
N ILE A 60 5.16 11.82 2.53
CA ILE A 60 5.20 10.69 1.60
C ILE A 60 4.26 10.99 0.44
N GLY A 61 4.81 11.32 -0.73
CA GLY A 61 4.03 11.64 -1.91
C GLY A 61 3.24 10.44 -2.45
N ILE A 62 2.18 10.72 -3.20
CA ILE A 62 1.42 9.69 -3.93
C ILE A 62 1.84 9.70 -5.39
N SER A 63 2.25 8.55 -5.92
CA SER A 63 2.48 8.34 -7.34
C SER A 63 1.51 7.28 -7.85
N PHE A 64 0.80 7.54 -8.95
CA PHE A 64 -0.04 6.52 -9.56
C PHE A 64 0.78 5.57 -10.44
N THR A 65 0.33 4.33 -10.58
CA THR A 65 0.97 3.32 -11.44
C THR A 65 -0.07 2.46 -12.16
N ASP A 66 0.23 2.08 -13.40
CA ASP A 66 -0.53 1.13 -14.23
C ASP A 66 -0.05 -0.33 -14.03
N ASN A 67 1.06 -0.51 -13.30
CA ASN A 67 1.65 -1.79 -12.97
C ASN A 67 1.20 -2.23 -11.58
N LEU A 68 0.40 -3.29 -11.51
CA LEU A 68 -0.11 -3.84 -10.27
C LEU A 68 1.03 -4.30 -9.36
N ALA A 69 2.13 -4.80 -9.93
CA ALA A 69 3.31 -5.22 -9.17
C ALA A 69 3.99 -4.08 -8.39
N ASP A 70 3.69 -2.82 -8.71
CA ASP A 70 4.21 -1.64 -8.03
C ASP A 70 3.24 -1.10 -6.96
N HIS A 71 2.05 -1.69 -6.78
CA HIS A 71 1.09 -1.22 -5.78
C HIS A 71 1.69 -1.24 -4.36
N LEU A 72 1.57 -0.12 -3.63
CA LEU A 72 2.18 0.15 -2.33
C LEU A 72 3.71 0.07 -2.27
N LEU A 73 4.40 0.08 -3.42
CA LEU A 73 5.84 0.17 -3.44
C LEU A 73 6.27 1.56 -2.97
N LEU A 74 7.15 1.62 -1.97
CA LEU A 74 7.84 2.84 -1.60
C LEU A 74 9.06 3.04 -2.50
N VAL A 75 9.17 4.23 -3.06
CA VAL A 75 10.29 4.67 -3.91
C VAL A 75 10.78 6.02 -3.40
N GLU A 76 12.08 6.24 -3.45
CA GLU A 76 12.69 7.52 -3.11
C GLU A 76 13.35 8.09 -4.37
N ASP A 77 13.04 9.33 -4.68
CA ASP A 77 13.68 10.08 -5.77
C ASP A 77 14.12 11.47 -5.28
N GLU A 78 14.63 12.30 -6.20
CA GLU A 78 15.10 13.66 -5.90
C GLU A 78 14.04 14.56 -5.26
N LYS A 79 12.75 14.25 -5.44
CA LYS A 79 11.62 15.00 -4.86
C LYS A 79 11.13 14.40 -3.54
N GLY A 80 11.80 13.36 -3.03
CA GLY A 80 11.50 12.69 -1.78
C GLY A 80 10.80 11.34 -1.94
N MET A 81 10.36 10.79 -0.81
CA MET A 81 9.74 9.47 -0.75
C MET A 81 8.30 9.50 -1.28
N LYS A 82 7.94 8.49 -2.07
CA LYS A 82 6.62 8.32 -2.67
C LYS A 82 6.14 6.89 -2.54
N VAL A 83 4.84 6.71 -2.39
CA VAL A 83 4.17 5.41 -2.50
C VAL A 83 3.46 5.30 -3.84
N CYS A 84 3.71 4.18 -4.54
CA CYS A 84 3.07 3.85 -5.79
C CYS A 84 1.67 3.27 -5.55
N ILE A 85 0.64 3.79 -6.22
CA ILE A 85 -0.76 3.38 -6.07
C ILE A 85 -1.31 2.93 -7.42
N PHE A 86 -1.58 1.63 -7.53
CA PHE A 86 -2.32 1.09 -8.66
C PHE A 86 -3.73 1.69 -8.76
N HIS A 87 -4.08 2.31 -9.90
CA HIS A 87 -5.29 3.15 -9.98
C HIS A 87 -6.47 2.56 -10.77
N HIS A 88 -6.29 1.53 -11.61
CA HIS A 88 -7.36 1.03 -12.48
C HIS A 88 -8.43 0.24 -11.71
N ILE A 89 -9.33 0.93 -11.01
CA ILE A 89 -10.41 0.33 -10.20
C ILE A 89 -11.40 -0.45 -11.04
N SER A 90 -11.76 0.08 -12.21
CA SER A 90 -12.65 -0.59 -13.15
C SER A 90 -12.08 -1.95 -13.56
N PHE A 91 -10.77 -2.03 -13.78
CA PHE A 91 -10.10 -3.30 -14.03
C PHE A 91 -10.22 -4.25 -12.83
N LEU A 92 -9.95 -3.78 -11.60
CA LEU A 92 -10.05 -4.62 -10.40
C LEU A 92 -11.47 -5.17 -10.17
N LYS A 93 -12.51 -4.39 -10.51
CA LYS A 93 -13.92 -4.78 -10.29
C LYS A 93 -14.46 -5.73 -11.36
N PHE A 94 -14.06 -5.54 -12.62
CA PHE A 94 -14.69 -6.21 -13.75
C PHE A 94 -13.84 -7.31 -14.38
N TYR A 95 -12.56 -7.41 -14.05
CA TYR A 95 -11.71 -8.48 -14.55
C TYR A 95 -12.08 -9.82 -13.88
N LYS A 96 -12.39 -10.83 -14.69
CA LYS A 96 -12.89 -12.14 -14.22
C LYS A 96 -12.01 -13.34 -14.61
N ASN A 97 -10.86 -13.13 -15.26
CA ASN A 97 -10.03 -14.24 -15.74
C ASN A 97 -9.08 -14.76 -14.65
N ALA A 98 -8.71 -16.04 -14.75
CA ALA A 98 -7.94 -16.78 -13.76
C ALA A 98 -6.41 -16.53 -13.77
N VAL A 99 -5.93 -15.42 -14.34
CA VAL A 99 -4.48 -15.12 -14.42
C VAL A 99 -3.93 -14.65 -13.07
N PHE A 100 -4.77 -14.05 -12.23
CA PHE A 100 -4.36 -13.57 -10.91
C PHE A 100 -4.73 -14.58 -9.82
N PRO A 101 -3.90 -14.72 -8.78
CA PRO A 101 -4.26 -15.49 -7.59
C PRO A 101 -5.58 -15.02 -7.01
N GLU A 102 -6.35 -15.99 -6.53
CA GLU A 102 -7.62 -15.73 -5.86
C GLU A 102 -7.43 -14.75 -4.70
N GLY A 103 -8.27 -13.72 -4.66
CA GLY A 103 -8.24 -12.69 -3.63
C GLY A 103 -7.29 -11.51 -3.91
N LEU A 104 -6.33 -11.60 -4.84
CA LEU A 104 -5.36 -10.51 -5.07
C LEU A 104 -6.05 -9.19 -5.49
N LEU A 105 -6.97 -9.26 -6.44
CA LEU A 105 -7.67 -8.07 -6.94
C LEU A 105 -8.57 -7.47 -5.86
N GLN A 106 -9.24 -8.32 -5.08
CA GLN A 106 -10.07 -7.87 -3.96
C GLN A 106 -9.23 -7.23 -2.85
N GLU A 107 -8.11 -7.84 -2.48
CA GLU A 107 -7.20 -7.27 -1.49
C GLU A 107 -6.63 -5.93 -1.97
N THR A 108 -6.40 -5.77 -3.28
CA THR A 108 -6.00 -4.48 -3.88
C THR A 108 -7.12 -3.43 -3.82
N LEU A 109 -8.39 -3.84 -3.94
CA LEU A 109 -9.52 -2.92 -3.69
C LEU A 109 -9.59 -2.53 -2.22
N ASP A 110 -9.33 -3.46 -1.31
CA ASP A 110 -9.32 -3.22 0.13
C ASP A 110 -8.18 -2.27 0.51
N THR A 111 -6.98 -2.41 -0.04
CA THR A 111 -5.90 -1.43 0.19
C THR A 111 -6.25 -0.05 -0.34
N LEU A 112 -6.92 0.04 -1.50
CA LEU A 112 -7.40 1.32 -2.03
C LEU A 112 -8.46 1.97 -1.13
N ALA A 113 -9.38 1.20 -0.56
CA ALA A 113 -10.37 1.72 0.39
C ALA A 113 -9.74 2.08 1.76
N LEU A 114 -8.57 1.52 2.08
CA LEU A 114 -7.79 1.87 3.25
C LEU A 114 -7.05 3.21 3.06
N ILE A 115 -6.46 3.41 1.88
CA ILE A 115 -5.69 4.61 1.52
C ILE A 115 -6.60 5.78 1.11
N PHE A 116 -7.70 5.52 0.41
CA PHE A 116 -8.71 6.50 -0.01
C PHE A 116 -10.10 6.14 0.55
N PRO A 117 -10.31 6.19 1.89
CA PRO A 117 -11.59 5.86 2.50
C PRO A 117 -12.71 6.77 2.00
N ASN A 118 -13.82 6.19 1.53
CA ASN A 118 -14.96 6.93 0.99
C ASN A 118 -15.55 7.94 1.99
N SER A 119 -15.55 7.64 3.30
CA SER A 119 -16.00 8.60 4.32
C SER A 119 -15.22 9.92 4.33
N GLU A 120 -14.02 9.96 3.76
CA GLU A 120 -13.15 11.13 3.74
C GLU A 120 -12.91 11.67 2.32
N PHE A 121 -12.92 10.81 1.32
CA PHE A 121 -12.59 11.14 -0.07
C PHE A 121 -13.77 10.99 -1.04
N GLY A 122 -14.93 10.57 -0.53
CA GLY A 122 -16.19 10.52 -1.27
C GLY A 122 -16.98 11.82 -1.17
N THR A 123 -18.16 11.81 -1.77
CA THR A 123 -19.12 12.92 -1.73
C THR A 123 -20.14 12.65 -0.62
N VAL A 124 -20.22 13.51 0.39
CA VAL A 124 -21.22 13.39 1.46
C VAL A 124 -22.29 14.45 1.24
N GLY A 125 -23.53 14.02 1.00
CA GLY A 125 -24.68 14.93 0.84
C GLY A 125 -24.54 15.95 -0.29
N GLY A 126 -23.81 15.61 -1.36
CA GLY A 126 -23.57 16.51 -2.50
C GLY A 126 -22.50 17.58 -2.26
N PHE A 127 -21.96 17.71 -1.04
CA PHE A 127 -20.91 18.67 -0.74
C PHE A 127 -19.52 18.03 -0.82
N MET A 128 -18.61 18.74 -1.49
CA MET A 128 -17.23 18.32 -1.66
C MET A 128 -16.38 18.71 -0.44
N CYS A 129 -15.94 17.73 0.33
CA CYS A 129 -15.06 17.98 1.48
C CYS A 129 -13.63 18.34 1.03
N ARG A 130 -12.85 18.96 1.92
CA ARG A 130 -11.46 19.41 1.65
C ARG A 130 -10.57 18.29 1.09
N ARG A 131 -10.70 17.07 1.64
CA ARG A 131 -9.91 15.91 1.23
C ARG A 131 -10.30 15.41 -0.16
N ARG A 132 -11.58 15.51 -0.54
CA ARG A 132 -12.04 15.25 -1.91
C ARG A 132 -11.45 16.25 -2.91
N LYS A 133 -11.44 17.55 -2.60
CA LYS A 133 -10.81 18.58 -3.46
C LYS A 133 -9.35 18.29 -3.72
N TRP A 134 -8.60 17.95 -2.66
CA TRP A 134 -7.19 17.57 -2.78
C TRP A 134 -6.99 16.30 -3.61
N LEU A 135 -7.88 15.32 -3.54
CA LEU A 135 -7.80 14.13 -4.38
C LEU A 135 -8.01 14.47 -5.86
N GLU A 136 -8.91 15.39 -6.18
CA GLU A 136 -9.13 15.87 -7.55
C GLU A 136 -7.95 16.70 -8.07
N GLU A 137 -7.33 17.50 -7.20
CA GLU A 137 -6.07 18.20 -7.49
C GLU A 137 -4.93 17.19 -7.72
N LEU A 138 -4.85 16.12 -6.91
CA LEU A 138 -3.89 15.04 -7.06
C LEU A 138 -4.06 14.31 -8.39
N TRP A 139 -5.29 13.97 -8.81
CA TRP A 139 -5.54 13.43 -10.15
C TRP A 139 -5.19 14.44 -11.24
N SER A 140 -5.50 15.72 -11.03
CA SER A 140 -5.20 16.78 -11.99
C SER A 140 -3.69 16.95 -12.24
N ARG A 141 -2.86 16.73 -11.21
CA ARG A 141 -1.39 16.70 -11.30
C ARG A 141 -0.86 15.55 -12.18
N HIS A 142 -1.67 14.52 -12.43
CA HIS A 142 -1.30 13.28 -13.13
C HIS A 142 -2.23 12.99 -14.32
N ARG A 143 -2.79 14.03 -14.96
CA ARG A 143 -3.74 13.89 -16.08
C ARG A 143 -3.18 13.16 -17.29
N ASP A 144 -1.87 13.20 -17.47
CA ASP A 144 -1.14 12.47 -18.50
C ASP A 144 -1.26 10.95 -18.36
N GLN A 145 -1.64 10.43 -17.19
CA GLN A 145 -1.69 9.00 -16.90
C GLN A 145 -3.09 8.37 -17.06
N CYS A 146 -4.09 9.10 -17.56
CA CYS A 146 -5.46 8.60 -17.75
C CYS A 146 -6.01 7.88 -16.49
N ILE A 147 -5.93 8.55 -15.33
CA ILE A 147 -6.29 7.96 -14.04
C ILE A 147 -7.78 7.60 -14.01
N ASP A 148 -8.06 6.40 -13.49
CA ASP A 148 -9.42 5.99 -13.14
C ASP A 148 -9.81 6.70 -11.83
N THR A 149 -10.65 7.72 -11.96
CA THR A 149 -11.11 8.59 -10.87
C THR A 149 -12.11 7.91 -9.94
N GLY A 150 -12.30 6.59 -10.05
CA GLY A 150 -13.08 5.80 -9.10
C GLY A 150 -12.47 5.73 -7.69
N THR A 151 -11.23 6.21 -7.48
CA THR A 151 -10.59 6.18 -6.16
C THR A 151 -11.38 7.05 -5.17
N GLY A 152 -11.60 6.54 -3.95
CA GLY A 152 -12.49 7.19 -2.98
C GLY A 152 -14.00 6.96 -3.19
N THR A 153 -14.43 6.23 -4.21
CA THR A 153 -15.84 5.85 -4.42
C THR A 153 -16.19 4.43 -3.94
N GLY A 154 -15.19 3.70 -3.40
CA GLY A 154 -15.33 2.32 -2.94
C GLY A 154 -16.19 2.17 -1.67
N GLU A 155 -16.48 0.92 -1.32
CA GLU A 155 -17.22 0.62 -0.09
C GLU A 155 -16.42 1.03 1.15
N ARG A 156 -17.14 1.38 2.22
CA ARG A 156 -16.52 1.75 3.49
C ARG A 156 -15.93 0.52 4.16
N LEU A 157 -14.61 0.49 4.34
CA LEU A 157 -13.98 -0.53 5.18
C LEU A 157 -14.41 -0.37 6.65
N GLN A 158 -14.90 -1.46 7.22
CA GLN A 158 -15.16 -1.57 8.65
C GLN A 158 -13.84 -1.58 9.44
N ALA A 159 -13.89 -1.31 10.75
CA ALA A 159 -12.69 -1.24 11.59
C ALA A 159 -11.90 -2.56 11.55
N GLU A 160 -12.61 -3.69 11.50
CA GLU A 160 -12.04 -5.03 11.43
C GLU A 160 -11.35 -5.30 10.10
N ALA A 161 -11.71 -4.59 9.03
CA ALA A 161 -11.07 -4.72 7.72
C ALA A 161 -9.72 -4.00 7.65
N ARG A 162 -9.39 -3.13 8.63
CA ARG A 162 -8.08 -2.46 8.75
C ARG A 162 -7.03 -3.29 9.52
N ARG A 163 -7.40 -4.51 9.95
CA ARG A 163 -6.47 -5.46 10.59
C ARG A 163 -5.43 -5.90 9.57
N ILE A 164 -4.17 -5.65 9.88
CA ILE A 164 -3.03 -5.91 8.97
C ILE A 164 -2.95 -7.40 8.59
N GLU A 165 -3.42 -8.29 9.47
CA GLU A 165 -3.44 -9.73 9.31
C GLU A 165 -4.38 -10.22 8.20
N LYS A 166 -5.33 -9.38 7.76
CA LYS A 166 -6.22 -9.69 6.64
C LYS A 166 -5.57 -9.52 5.28
N PHE A 167 -4.52 -8.70 5.21
CA PHE A 167 -3.75 -8.53 3.99
C PHE A 167 -2.77 -9.70 3.88
N ARG A 168 -2.83 -10.45 2.80
CA ARG A 168 -1.90 -11.53 2.47
C ARG A 168 -0.92 -11.06 1.40
N PHE A 169 -1.42 -10.46 0.33
CA PHE A 169 -0.61 -10.06 -0.82
C PHE A 169 0.19 -8.77 -0.56
N TRP A 170 -0.41 -7.83 0.18
CA TRP A 170 0.14 -6.48 0.36
C TRP A 170 0.66 -6.21 1.77
N ARG A 171 0.64 -7.22 2.66
CA ARG A 171 0.99 -7.07 4.07
C ARG A 171 2.33 -6.42 4.28
N ASP A 172 3.39 -6.98 3.71
CA ASP A 172 4.75 -6.52 3.96
C ASP A 172 4.93 -5.08 3.47
N ARG A 173 4.32 -4.74 2.33
CA ARG A 173 4.34 -3.35 1.81
C ARG A 173 3.57 -2.39 2.71
N LEU A 174 2.42 -2.81 3.25
CA LEU A 174 1.68 -2.03 4.23
C LEU A 174 2.47 -1.84 5.54
N VAL A 175 3.21 -2.85 5.99
CA VAL A 175 4.08 -2.77 7.17
C VAL A 175 5.20 -1.77 6.94
N VAL A 176 5.90 -1.86 5.80
CA VAL A 176 6.98 -0.91 5.45
C VAL A 176 6.42 0.52 5.30
N LEU A 177 5.29 0.69 4.61
CA LEU A 177 4.64 1.99 4.47
C LEU A 177 4.20 2.57 5.82
N LYS A 178 3.71 1.72 6.72
CA LYS A 178 3.32 2.14 8.07
C LYS A 178 4.52 2.56 8.91
N GLN A 179 5.63 1.82 8.84
CA GLN A 179 6.88 2.19 9.51
C GLN A 179 7.37 3.56 9.02
N ALA A 180 7.40 3.76 7.70
CA ALA A 180 7.82 5.01 7.08
C ALA A 180 6.91 6.20 7.48
N TYR A 181 5.60 5.97 7.56
CA TYR A 181 4.64 6.95 8.06
C TYR A 181 4.91 7.31 9.53
N ASP A 182 5.13 6.32 10.40
CA ASP A 182 5.37 6.56 11.82
C ASP A 182 6.67 7.34 12.05
N ASP A 183 7.75 6.96 11.37
CA ASP A 183 9.08 7.59 11.51
C ASP A 183 9.07 9.07 11.10
N ALA A 184 8.24 9.41 10.11
CA ALA A 184 8.06 10.79 9.64
C ALA A 184 7.09 11.62 10.50
N THR A 185 6.37 11.01 11.46
CA THR A 185 5.37 11.71 12.26
C THR A 185 5.86 12.05 13.68
N PRO A 186 5.44 13.19 14.27
CA PRO A 186 5.86 13.60 15.61
C PRO A 186 5.56 12.56 16.71
N SER A 187 6.34 12.64 17.79
CA SER A 187 6.45 11.65 18.88
C SER A 187 5.13 11.13 19.45
N SER A 188 4.02 11.86 19.43
CA SER A 188 2.74 11.36 19.96
C SER A 188 2.16 10.17 19.18
N MET A 189 2.47 10.03 17.88
CA MET A 189 2.02 8.91 17.04
C MET A 189 3.08 7.80 16.92
N SER A 190 4.36 8.14 16.93
CA SER A 190 5.49 7.19 16.89
C SER A 190 5.85 6.59 18.25
N GLN A 191 5.56 7.26 19.38
CA GLN A 191 5.71 6.68 20.73
C GLN A 191 4.88 5.41 20.92
N TRP A 192 3.70 5.33 20.29
CA TRP A 192 2.87 4.12 20.31
C TRP A 192 3.54 2.88 19.69
N TRP A 193 4.49 3.11 18.79
CA TRP A 193 5.29 2.08 18.16
C TRP A 193 6.54 1.73 18.98
N HIS A 194 7.29 2.74 19.44
CA HIS A 194 8.46 2.57 20.31
C HIS A 194 8.10 1.83 21.62
N ASP A 195 6.98 2.16 22.26
CA ASP A 195 6.54 1.53 23.51
C ASP A 195 6.19 0.03 23.37
N ARG A 196 5.90 -0.44 22.15
CA ARG A 196 5.61 -1.87 21.90
C ARG A 196 6.86 -2.67 21.52
N ARG A 197 7.87 -2.03 20.91
CA ARG A 197 9.16 -2.68 20.63
C ARG A 197 10.01 -2.87 21.89
N ASN A 198 9.88 -2.02 22.91
CA ASN A 198 10.59 -2.17 24.18
C ASN A 198 10.04 -3.25 25.14
N ARG A 199 9.02 -4.03 24.74
CA ARG A 199 8.50 -5.14 25.58
C ARG A 199 9.21 -6.47 25.37
N VAL A 200 10.18 -6.56 24.46
CA VAL A 200 11.04 -7.75 24.29
C VAL A 200 12.47 -7.36 24.60
N SER A 201 12.77 -7.19 25.89
CA SER A 201 14.14 -7.12 26.43
C SER A 201 14.17 -7.50 27.91
N VAL A 202 13.52 -8.59 28.30
CA VAL A 202 13.88 -9.34 29.52
C VAL A 202 13.49 -10.79 29.29
N LEU A 203 14.41 -11.61 28.80
CA LEU A 203 14.51 -13.07 29.02
C LEU A 203 15.62 -13.58 28.10
N GLY A 204 16.84 -13.64 28.63
CA GLY A 204 17.98 -14.13 27.87
C GLY A 204 19.34 -13.79 28.47
N GLY A 205 19.45 -13.80 29.80
CA GLY A 205 20.72 -13.70 30.51
C GLY A 205 21.02 -15.01 31.25
N ILE A 206 21.15 -16.12 30.52
CA ILE A 206 21.89 -17.27 31.03
C ILE A 206 23.36 -16.95 30.78
N GLN A 207 24.07 -16.60 31.85
CA GLN A 207 25.53 -16.57 31.82
C GLN A 207 26.05 -17.80 32.56
N VAL A 208 26.62 -18.70 31.77
CA VAL A 208 27.37 -19.89 32.21
C VAL A 208 28.80 -19.46 32.53
N GLY A 209 29.27 -19.79 33.75
CA GLY A 209 30.62 -20.31 34.00
C GLY A 209 31.76 -19.34 34.39
N ALA A 210 32.28 -19.52 35.62
CA ALA A 210 33.70 -19.51 36.06
C ALA A 210 33.69 -19.46 37.61
N SER A 211 34.37 -20.28 38.42
CA SER A 211 35.36 -21.36 38.28
C SER A 211 35.23 -22.26 39.51
#